data_AF-A0A6V7HQ96-F1
#
_entry.id   AF-A0A6V7HQ96-F1
#
_cell.length_a   1.000
_cell.length_b   1.000
_cell.length_c   1.000
_cell.angle_alpha   90.00
_cell.angle_beta   90.00
_cell.angle_gamma   90.00
#
_symmetry.space_group_name_H-M   'P 1'
#
loop_
_entity.id
_entity.type
_entity.pdbx_description
1 polymer ?
#
loop_
_entity_poly.entity_id
_entity_poly.type
_entity_poly.pdbx_seq_one_letter_code
_entity_poly.pdbx_strand_id
1 'polypeptide(L)' 'QEYNFNKLTNEEVDSLGLPYDYDSIMHYAKNTFSKGTYLDTILPMEISGKKRPEIGQRIRLSEGDIAQTNLLYKCP' A
#
# COMPACT_ATOMS: atom_id res chain seq x y z
N GLN A 1 -0.20 -14.40 -13.41
CA GLN A 1 -0.78 -13.50 -12.38
C GLN A 1 -0.08 -12.14 -12.34
N GLU A 2 0.57 -11.72 -13.43
CA GLU A 2 1.30 -10.44 -13.48
C GLU A 2 0.39 -9.22 -13.39
N TYR A 3 -0.86 -9.34 -13.86
CA TYR A 3 -1.86 -8.29 -13.83
C TYR A 3 -2.15 -7.73 -12.42
N ASN A 4 -1.84 -8.48 -11.35
CA ASN A 4 -2.03 -8.04 -9.97
C ASN A 4 -1.11 -6.87 -9.56
N PHE A 5 -0.08 -6.58 -10.35
CA PHE A 5 0.87 -5.48 -10.11
C PHE A 5 0.68 -4.32 -11.09
N ASN A 6 -0.36 -4.36 -11.93
CA ASN A 6 -0.69 -3.27 -12.83
C ASN A 6 -1.03 -2.03 -12.01
N LYS A 7 -0.42 -0.89 -12.36
CA LYS A 7 -0.77 0.40 -11.77
C LYS A 7 -2.09 0.86 -12.37
N LEU A 8 -2.98 1.36 -11.51
CA LEU A 8 -4.15 2.10 -11.94
C LEU A 8 -3.72 3.44 -12.54
N THR A 9 -4.46 3.89 -13.55
CA THR A 9 -4.26 5.20 -14.17
C THR A 9 -4.84 6.32 -13.30
N ASN A 10 -4.40 7.56 -13.50
CA ASN A 10 -4.93 8.72 -12.77
C ASN A 10 -6.43 8.99 -13.05
N GLU A 11 -7.01 8.36 -14.08
CA GLU A 11 -8.45 8.44 -14.36
C GLU A 11 -9.25 7.43 -13.52
N GLU A 12 -8.61 6.35 -13.07
CA GLU A 12 -9.21 5.27 -12.28
C GLU A 12 -9.00 5.45 -10.78
N VAL A 13 -7.98 6.19 -10.36
CA VAL A 13 -7.64 6.41 -8.95
C VAL A 13 -7.40 7.88 -8.63
N ASP A 14 -7.92 8.33 -7.49
CA ASP A 14 -7.62 9.61 -6.87
C ASP A 14 -7.08 9.36 -5.46
N SER A 15 -5.88 9.87 -5.17
CA SER A 15 -5.25 9.73 -3.84
C SER A 15 -5.79 10.76 -2.82
N LEU A 16 -6.60 11.72 -3.25
CA LEU A 16 -7.14 12.81 -2.42
C LEU A 16 -6.04 13.62 -1.71
N GLY A 17 -4.87 13.73 -2.33
CA GLY A 17 -3.71 14.44 -1.80
C GLY A 17 -2.95 13.73 -0.68
N LEU A 18 -3.35 12.53 -0.28
CA LEU A 18 -2.65 11.75 0.75
C LEU A 18 -1.41 11.02 0.18
N PRO A 19 -0.34 10.89 0.98
CA PRO A 19 0.86 10.17 0.56
C PRO A 19 0.64 8.66 0.48
N TYR A 20 1.56 7.95 -0.19
CA TYR A 20 1.54 6.49 -0.25
C TYR A 20 1.68 5.87 1.14
N ASP A 21 0.73 5.01 1.50
CA ASP A 21 0.67 4.39 2.81
C ASP A 21 1.16 2.92 2.78
N TYR A 22 2.36 2.70 3.32
CA TYR A 22 2.94 1.36 3.47
C TYR A 22 2.22 0.51 4.53
N ASP A 23 1.55 1.13 5.50
CA ASP A 23 0.84 0.45 6.59
C ASP A 23 -0.65 0.18 6.25
N SER A 24 -1.11 0.61 5.07
CA SER A 24 -2.49 0.40 4.62
C SER A 24 -2.88 -1.08 4.67
N ILE A 25 -4.10 -1.36 5.15
CA ILE A 25 -4.66 -2.72 5.16
C ILE A 25 -4.80 -3.30 3.74
N MET A 26 -4.86 -2.42 2.74
CA MET A 26 -4.95 -2.78 1.33
C MET A 26 -3.59 -3.11 0.70
N HIS A 27 -2.48 -2.69 1.32
CA HIS A 27 -1.14 -2.96 0.78
C HIS A 27 -0.84 -4.47 0.81
N TYR A 28 -0.28 -5.02 -0.26
CA TYR A 28 0.17 -6.40 -0.29
C TYR A 28 1.39 -6.65 0.59
N ALA A 29 1.55 -7.87 1.10
CA ALA A 29 2.77 -8.30 1.77
C ALA A 29 3.94 -8.44 0.77
N LYS A 30 5.16 -8.46 1.31
CA LYS A 30 6.41 -8.50 0.53
C LYS A 30 6.52 -9.64 -0.48
N ASN A 31 5.89 -10.79 -0.21
CA ASN A 31 5.99 -12.01 -1.02
C ASN A 31 4.64 -12.44 -1.64
N THR A 32 3.65 -11.55 -1.69
CA THR A 32 2.35 -11.85 -2.33
C THR A 32 2.56 -12.24 -3.79
N PHE A 33 1.95 -13.36 -4.22
CA PHE A 33 2.13 -13.98 -5.54
C PHE A 33 3.57 -14.38 -5.90
N SER A 34 4.47 -14.47 -4.92
CA SER A 34 5.84 -14.94 -5.16
C SER A 34 5.89 -16.41 -5.55
N LYS A 35 6.95 -16.79 -6.28
CA LYS A 35 7.28 -18.19 -6.59
C LYS A 35 7.81 -18.96 -5.38
N GLY A 36 8.22 -18.26 -4.32
CA GLY A 36 8.75 -18.86 -3.10
C GLY A 36 8.65 -17.92 -1.91
N THR A 37 8.52 -18.47 -0.70
CA THR A 37 8.24 -17.68 0.52
C THR A 37 9.34 -16.70 0.90
N TYR A 38 10.58 -16.94 0.47
CA TYR A 38 11.77 -16.14 0.72
C TYR A 38 12.11 -15.16 -0.41
N LEU A 39 11.32 -15.13 -1.48
CA LEU A 39 11.51 -14.23 -2.61
C LEU A 39 10.48 -13.10 -2.52
N ASP A 40 10.95 -11.87 -2.34
CA ASP A 40 10.08 -10.71 -2.29
C ASP A 40 9.66 -10.30 -3.72
N THR A 41 8.37 -10.02 -3.89
CA THR A 41 7.78 -9.42 -5.11
C THR A 41 7.59 -7.92 -4.96
N ILE A 42 7.44 -7.43 -3.73
CA ILE A 42 7.31 -6.00 -3.41
C ILE A 42 8.38 -5.63 -2.39
N LEU A 43 9.14 -4.60 -2.71
CA LEU A 43 10.23 -4.13 -1.90
C LEU A 43 10.12 -2.61 -1.70
N PRO A 44 9.84 -2.13 -0.47
CA PRO A 44 9.78 -0.70 -0.18
C PRO A 44 11.08 0.01 -0.59
N MET A 45 10.94 1.23 -1.12
CA MET A 45 12.08 2.02 -1.56
C MET A 45 12.98 2.38 -0.38
N GLU A 46 14.29 2.34 -0.61
CA GLU A 46 15.26 2.72 0.41
C GLU A 46 15.35 4.24 0.52
N ILE A 47 15.27 4.73 1.75
CA ILE A 47 15.46 6.14 2.07
C ILE A 47 16.67 6.20 2.99
N SER A 48 17.68 6.97 2.58
CA SER A 48 18.93 7.09 3.33
C SER A 48 18.67 7.44 4.81
N GLY A 49 19.25 6.65 5.70
CA GLY A 49 19.10 6.83 7.15
C GLY A 49 17.77 6.33 7.74
N LYS A 50 16.90 5.67 6.95
CA LYS A 50 15.65 5.09 7.45
C LYS A 50 15.56 3.59 7.17
N LYS A 51 15.10 2.82 8.16
CA LYS A 51 14.74 1.42 7.97
C LYS A 51 13.55 1.36 6.99
N ARG A 52 13.57 0.37 6.10
CA ARG A 52 12.44 0.10 5.20
C ARG A 52 11.18 -0.20 6.03
N PRO A 53 10.03 0.40 5.70
CA PRO A 53 8.79 0.14 6.41
C PRO A 53 8.37 -1.32 6.22
N GLU A 54 7.63 -1.87 7.20
CA GLU A 54 6.94 -3.13 7.03
C GLU A 54 5.68 -2.93 6.16
N ILE A 55 5.27 -3.97 5.43
CA ILE A 55 4.13 -3.92 4.50
C ILE A 55 3.28 -5.19 4.63
N GLY A 56 1.99 -5.06 4.37
CA GLY A 56 1.06 -6.20 4.30
C GLY A 56 0.39 -6.58 5.61
N GLN A 57 0.29 -5.66 6.57
CA GLN A 57 -0.46 -5.91 7.81
C GLN A 57 -1.95 -6.18 7.52
N ARG A 58 -2.58 -7.01 8.34
CA ARG A 58 -4.00 -7.38 8.25
C ARG A 58 -4.70 -7.31 9.62
N ILE A 59 -4.23 -6.43 10.49
CA ILE A 59 -4.64 -6.34 11.90
C ILE A 59 -5.68 -5.23 12.08
N ARG A 60 -5.45 -4.06 11.49
CA ARG A 60 -6.30 -2.87 11.68
C ARG A 60 -6.22 -1.93 10.49
N LEU A 61 -7.11 -0.93 10.43
CA LEU A 61 -6.94 0.18 9.51
C LEU A 61 -5.74 1.04 9.92
N SER A 62 -4.98 1.50 8.94
CA SER A 62 -3.96 2.53 9.18
C SER A 62 -4.62 3.91 9.36
N GLU A 63 -3.83 4.88 9.83
CA GLU A 63 -4.28 6.27 9.85
C GLU A 63 -4.56 6.80 8.44
N GLY A 64 -3.79 6.35 7.44
CA GLY A 64 -3.98 6.69 6.03
C GLY A 64 -5.29 6.14 5.46
N ASP A 65 -5.63 4.88 5.75
CA ASP A 65 -6.89 4.26 5.35
C ASP A 65 -8.10 5.05 5.89
N ILE A 66 -8.05 5.39 7.19
CA ILE A 66 -9.12 6.14 7.86
C ILE A 66 -9.24 7.55 7.27
N ALA A 67 -8.12 8.27 7.14
CA ALA A 67 -8.11 9.61 6.59
C ALA A 67 -8.62 9.65 5.15
N GLN A 68 -8.16 8.73 4.30
CA GLN A 68 -8.55 8.69 2.89
C GLN A 68 -10.04 8.35 2.74
N THR A 69 -10.55 7.39 3.52
CA THR A 69 -11.97 7.03 3.52
C THR A 69 -12.83 8.22 3.97
N ASN A 70 -12.41 8.94 5.01
CA ASN A 70 -13.14 10.12 5.48
C ASN A 70 -13.19 11.24 4.44
N LEU A 71 -12.08 11.49 3.73
CA LEU A 71 -12.04 12.46 2.63
C LEU A 71 -12.94 12.02 1.48
N LEU A 72 -12.90 10.73 1.11
CA LEU A 72 -13.69 10.18 0.01
C LEU A 72 -15.20 10.31 0.25
N TYR A 73 -15.64 10.00 1.48
CA TYR A 73 -17.06 10.03 1.85
C TYR A 73 -17.53 11.36 2.45
N LYS A 74 -16.63 12.35 2.59
CA LYS A 74 -16.92 13.66 3.20
C LYS A 74 -17.52 13.51 4.60
N CYS A 75 -16.88 12.66 5.41
CA CYS A 75 -17.27 12.46 6.80
C CYS A 75 -17.19 13.78 7.58
N PRO A 76 -18.14 14.04 8.49
CA PRO A 76 -18.23 15.28 9.27
C PRO A 76 -17.10 15.43 10.31
#